data_AF-A0A7C8B797-F1
#
_entry.id   AF-A0A7C8B797-F1
#
_cell.length_a   1.000
_cell.length_b   1.000
_cell.length_c   1.000
_cell.angle_alpha   90.00
_cell.angle_beta   90.00
_cell.angle_gamma   90.00
#
_symmetry.space_group_name_H-M   'P 1'
#
loop_
_entity.id
_entity.type
_entity.pdbx_description
1 polymer ?
#
loop_
_entity_poly.entity_id
_entity_poly.type
_entity_poly.pdbx_seq_one_letter_code
_entity_poly.pdbx_strand_id
1 'polypeptide(L)'
;MRGSIRGQTLHLLNASGINHIGHSKFDAKNCARIALAAAGRGATSAAIAEKTGIHSLSTRGNYLEKWQEIGRFAKEEYGLRDLEKLTTEQVREFIHYKMEMGVSYSHWSGYAAELGKLENALNSYSSAFQRGAAYNFRAAIQAMRPEAQAELPRFE
;
A
#
# COMPACT_ATOMS: atom_id res chain seq x y z
N MET A 1 -3.00 14.30 9.38
CA MET A 1 -4.03 13.57 10.18
C MET A 1 -3.71 13.53 11.68
N ARG A 2 -4.74 13.53 12.55
CA ARG A 2 -4.61 13.40 14.03
C ARG A 2 -5.33 12.15 14.54
N GLY A 3 -5.00 11.70 15.74
CA GLY A 3 -5.64 10.56 16.42
C GLY A 3 -4.78 9.29 16.46
N SER A 4 -5.36 8.17 16.87
CA SER A 4 -4.65 6.88 16.89
C SER A 4 -4.31 6.41 15.48
N ILE A 5 -3.24 5.63 15.30
CA ILE A 5 -2.86 5.07 13.99
C ILE A 5 -4.02 4.28 13.35
N ARG A 6 -4.78 3.53 14.16
CA ARG A 6 -6.01 2.86 13.71
C ARG A 6 -7.05 3.85 13.18
N GLY A 7 -7.27 4.95 13.87
CA GLY A 7 -8.20 6.00 13.43
C GLY A 7 -7.74 6.68 12.14
N GLN A 8 -6.44 6.97 12.03
CA GLN A 8 -5.84 7.61 10.86
C GLN A 8 -5.92 6.71 9.61
N THR A 9 -5.57 5.42 9.74
CA THR A 9 -5.65 4.46 8.61
C THR A 9 -7.09 4.26 8.13
N LEU A 10 -8.06 4.19 9.04
CA LEU A 10 -9.48 4.11 8.68
C LEU A 10 -9.98 5.41 8.03
N HIS A 11 -9.60 6.56 8.56
CA HIS A 11 -9.93 7.86 7.96
C HIS A 11 -9.37 7.96 6.54
N LEU A 12 -8.09 7.62 6.36
CA LEU A 12 -7.41 7.61 5.06
C LEU A 12 -8.14 6.70 4.05
N LEU A 13 -8.48 5.47 4.44
CA LEU A 13 -9.23 4.56 3.58
C LEU A 13 -10.54 5.19 3.08
N ASN A 14 -11.31 5.79 3.99
CA ASN A 14 -12.62 6.34 3.65
C ASN A 14 -12.53 7.64 2.85
N ALA A 15 -11.51 8.46 3.13
CA ALA A 15 -11.36 9.79 2.51
C ALA A 15 -10.56 9.76 1.19
N SER A 16 -9.83 8.68 0.90
CA SER A 16 -9.03 8.54 -0.33
C SER A 16 -9.82 8.07 -1.56
N GLY A 17 -11.09 7.71 -1.40
CA GLY A 17 -11.93 7.25 -2.50
C GLY A 17 -11.61 5.84 -3.01
N ILE A 18 -10.66 5.10 -2.42
CA ILE A 18 -10.31 3.74 -2.84
C ILE A 18 -11.21 2.66 -2.23
N ASN A 19 -12.10 3.02 -1.31
CA ASN A 19 -13.07 2.10 -0.71
C ASN A 19 -14.26 1.89 -1.65
N HIS A 20 -14.26 0.78 -2.38
CA HIS A 20 -15.27 0.43 -3.39
C HIS A 20 -16.09 -0.81 -2.97
N ILE A 21 -16.23 -1.05 -1.67
CA ILE A 21 -17.07 -2.15 -1.18
C ILE A 21 -18.52 -1.91 -1.64
N GLY A 22 -19.14 -2.95 -2.19
CA GLY A 22 -20.46 -2.86 -2.82
C GLY A 22 -20.43 -2.58 -4.32
N HIS A 23 -19.27 -2.26 -4.89
CA HIS A 23 -19.09 -2.10 -6.35
C HIS A 23 -18.48 -3.36 -6.98
N SER A 24 -18.79 -3.59 -8.25
CA SER A 24 -18.30 -4.73 -9.03
C SER A 24 -16.78 -4.71 -9.21
N LYS A 25 -16.11 -5.73 -8.65
CA LYS A 25 -14.67 -5.95 -8.81
C LYS A 25 -14.31 -6.33 -10.25
N PHE A 26 -15.21 -7.05 -10.93
CA PHE A 26 -14.99 -7.50 -12.31
C PHE A 26 -14.95 -6.30 -13.26
N ASP A 27 -15.92 -5.40 -13.14
CA ASP A 27 -15.99 -4.19 -13.98
C ASP A 27 -14.80 -3.28 -13.71
N ALA A 28 -14.43 -3.09 -12.44
CA ALA A 28 -13.23 -2.33 -12.08
C ALA A 28 -11.96 -2.89 -12.74
N LYS A 29 -11.80 -4.22 -12.78
CA LYS A 29 -10.68 -4.86 -13.48
C LYS A 29 -10.74 -4.65 -15.00
N ASN A 30 -11.92 -4.68 -15.61
CA ASN A 30 -12.07 -4.45 -17.04
C ASN A 30 -11.75 -3.00 -17.41
N CYS A 31 -12.29 -2.04 -16.67
CA CYS A 31 -11.94 -0.63 -16.82
C CYS A 31 -10.44 -0.40 -16.65
N ALA A 32 -9.80 -1.04 -15.65
CA ALA A 32 -8.36 -0.96 -15.46
C ALA A 32 -7.58 -1.49 -16.68
N ARG A 33 -7.99 -2.63 -17.26
CA ARG A 33 -7.35 -3.19 -18.47
C ARG A 33 -7.48 -2.25 -19.68
N ILE A 34 -8.67 -1.71 -19.91
CA ILE A 34 -8.93 -0.75 -21.00
C ILE A 34 -8.04 0.48 -20.83
N ALA A 35 -8.01 1.05 -19.61
CA ALA A 35 -7.19 2.22 -19.31
C ALA A 35 -5.67 1.95 -19.44
N LEU A 36 -5.21 0.75 -19.09
CA LEU A 36 -3.80 0.37 -19.27
C LEU A 36 -3.45 0.22 -20.75
N ALA A 37 -4.32 -0.44 -21.54
CA ALA A 37 -4.13 -0.59 -22.98
C ALA A 37 -4.10 0.77 -23.69
N ALA A 38 -5.02 1.68 -23.35
CA ALA A 38 -5.04 3.05 -23.87
C ALA A 38 -3.77 3.85 -23.54
N ALA A 39 -3.13 3.54 -22.40
CA ALA A 39 -1.86 4.13 -21.99
C ALA A 39 -0.62 3.37 -22.49
N GLY A 40 -0.79 2.35 -23.35
CA GLY A 40 0.31 1.51 -23.85
C GLY A 40 1.01 0.66 -22.78
N ARG A 41 0.38 0.47 -21.61
CA ARG A 41 0.93 -0.30 -20.48
C ARG A 41 0.36 -1.72 -20.46
N GLY A 42 1.20 -2.70 -20.11
CA GLY A 42 0.79 -4.09 -19.95
C GLY A 42 -0.19 -4.29 -18.78
N ALA A 43 -1.18 -5.17 -18.97
CA ALA A 43 -2.21 -5.50 -17.98
C ALA A 43 -1.74 -6.50 -16.91
N THR A 44 -0.59 -6.24 -16.29
CA THR A 44 -0.07 -7.10 -15.21
C THR A 44 -0.96 -7.01 -13.97
N SER A 45 -0.94 -8.05 -13.12
CA SER A 45 -1.71 -8.05 -11.87
C SER A 45 -1.41 -6.84 -10.98
N ALA A 46 -0.15 -6.40 -10.92
CA ALA A 46 0.26 -5.21 -10.18
C ALA A 46 -0.31 -3.92 -10.79
N ALA A 47 -0.26 -3.76 -12.12
CA ALA A 47 -0.79 -2.59 -12.82
C ALA A 47 -2.33 -2.51 -12.73
N ILE A 48 -3.02 -3.65 -12.79
CA ILE A 48 -4.47 -3.70 -12.55
C ILE A 48 -4.76 -3.33 -11.10
N ALA A 49 -4.03 -3.90 -10.15
CA ALA A 49 -4.20 -3.59 -8.73
C ALA A 49 -4.01 -2.09 -8.46
N GLU A 50 -3.01 -1.45 -9.07
CA GLU A 50 -2.76 0.00 -8.99
C GLU A 50 -4.00 0.83 -9.35
N LYS A 51 -4.77 0.41 -10.36
CA LYS A 51 -5.98 1.11 -10.84
C LYS A 51 -7.28 0.72 -10.15
N THR A 52 -7.31 -0.34 -9.36
CA THR A 52 -8.53 -0.81 -8.67
C THR A 52 -8.56 -0.41 -7.19
N GLY A 53 -9.77 -0.18 -6.68
CA GLY A 53 -10.04 0.03 -5.25
C GLY A 53 -10.14 -1.27 -4.45
N ILE A 54 -10.67 -1.17 -3.24
CA ILE A 54 -10.90 -2.27 -2.30
C ILE A 54 -12.38 -2.66 -2.36
N HIS A 55 -12.66 -3.91 -2.72
CA HIS A 55 -14.03 -4.37 -3.02
C HIS A 55 -14.61 -5.36 -2.00
N SER A 56 -13.84 -5.80 -0.99
CA SER A 56 -14.33 -6.73 0.04
C SER A 56 -13.93 -6.30 1.45
N LEU A 57 -14.75 -6.69 2.43
CA LEU A 57 -14.52 -6.41 3.85
C LEU A 57 -13.26 -7.11 4.38
N SER A 58 -13.00 -8.35 3.92
CA SER A 58 -11.80 -9.11 4.30
C SER A 58 -10.53 -8.43 3.76
N THR A 59 -10.50 -8.08 2.48
CA THR A 59 -9.37 -7.37 1.88
C THR A 59 -9.13 -6.01 2.56
N ARG A 60 -10.22 -5.29 2.91
CA ARG A 60 -10.13 -4.07 3.71
C ARG A 60 -9.45 -4.31 5.05
N GLY A 61 -9.82 -5.38 5.76
CA GLY A 61 -9.22 -5.76 7.04
C GLY A 61 -7.71 -5.96 6.91
N ASN A 62 -7.29 -6.76 5.93
CA ASN A 62 -5.87 -7.06 5.70
C ASN A 62 -5.05 -5.79 5.38
N TYR A 63 -5.57 -4.92 4.50
CA TYR A 63 -4.89 -3.65 4.22
C TYR A 63 -4.78 -2.77 5.46
N LEU A 64 -5.87 -2.56 6.20
CA LEU A 64 -5.86 -1.73 7.39
C LEU A 64 -4.91 -2.25 8.46
N GLU A 65 -4.85 -3.57 8.66
CA GLU A 65 -3.92 -4.18 9.61
C GLU A 65 -2.46 -3.84 9.25
N LYS A 66 -2.08 -4.02 7.97
CA LYS A 66 -0.70 -3.81 7.51
C LYS A 66 -0.32 -2.34 7.47
N TRP A 67 -1.26 -1.45 7.18
CA TRP A 67 -1.05 -0.01 7.30
C TRP A 67 -0.87 0.43 8.75
N GLN A 68 -1.58 -0.22 9.69
CA GLN A 68 -1.40 0.05 11.10
C GLN A 68 -0.06 -0.48 11.60
N GLU A 69 0.44 -1.60 11.06
CA GLU A 69 1.78 -2.10 11.39
C GLU A 69 2.88 -1.11 11.01
N ILE A 70 2.91 -0.63 9.76
CA ILE A 70 3.89 0.40 9.38
C ILE A 70 3.68 1.72 10.13
N GLY A 71 2.43 2.11 10.40
CA GLY A 71 2.16 3.31 11.19
C GLY A 71 2.61 3.20 12.65
N ARG A 72 2.56 2.01 13.25
CA ARG A 72 3.13 1.75 14.59
C ARG A 72 4.65 1.77 14.54
N PHE A 73 5.25 1.07 13.58
CA PHE A 73 6.69 1.11 13.36
C PHE A 73 7.20 2.55 13.19
N ALA A 74 6.58 3.33 12.31
CA ALA A 74 7.00 4.70 12.06
C ALA A 74 6.82 5.61 13.30
N LYS A 75 5.80 5.33 14.12
CA LYS A 75 5.58 6.03 15.39
C LYS A 75 6.64 5.68 16.43
N GLU A 76 6.99 4.40 16.54
CA GLU A 76 7.95 3.87 17.52
C GLU A 76 9.37 4.30 17.18
N GLU A 77 9.79 4.15 15.92
CA GLU A 77 11.16 4.42 15.48
C GLU A 77 11.45 5.91 15.20
N TYR A 78 10.46 6.68 14.71
CA TYR A 78 10.68 8.08 14.29
C TYR A 78 9.75 9.09 14.99
N GLY A 79 8.94 8.65 15.96
CA GLY A 79 7.99 9.54 16.64
C GLY A 79 6.87 10.07 15.73
N LEU A 80 6.60 9.42 14.58
CA LEU A 80 5.61 9.86 13.61
C LEU A 80 4.19 9.81 14.22
N ARG A 81 3.52 10.96 14.23
CA ARG A 81 2.14 11.11 14.76
C ARG A 81 1.10 11.34 13.68
N ASP A 82 1.54 11.55 12.44
CA ASP A 82 0.70 11.90 11.30
C ASP A 82 1.07 11.02 10.11
N LEU A 83 0.15 10.14 9.71
CA LEU A 83 0.35 9.19 8.63
C LEU A 83 0.60 9.86 7.26
N GLU A 84 0.15 11.11 7.05
CA GLU A 84 0.48 11.86 5.83
C GLU A 84 1.98 12.20 5.74
N LYS A 85 2.69 12.21 6.87
CA LYS A 85 4.13 12.50 6.90
C LYS A 85 5.00 11.28 6.70
N LEU A 86 4.41 10.12 6.42
CA LEU A 86 5.15 8.88 6.17
C LEU A 86 6.03 9.08 4.92
N THR A 87 7.33 8.83 5.05
CA THR A 87 8.29 9.01 3.96
C THR A 87 8.60 7.69 3.26
N THR A 88 9.17 7.78 2.06
CA THR A 88 9.64 6.62 1.30
C THR A 88 10.74 5.87 2.05
N GLU A 89 11.63 6.60 2.74
CA GLU A 89 12.73 6.05 3.53
C GLU A 89 12.21 5.21 4.71
N GLN A 90 11.21 5.71 5.45
CA GLN A 90 10.58 4.98 6.55
C GLN A 90 9.88 3.71 6.07
N VAL A 91 9.30 3.74 4.86
CA VAL A 91 8.70 2.56 4.24
C VAL A 91 9.76 1.54 3.83
N ARG A 92 10.90 1.99 3.29
CA ARG A 92 12.04 1.15 2.97
C ARG A 92 12.59 0.47 4.23
N GLU A 93 12.78 1.22 5.30
CA GLU A 93 13.27 0.70 6.58
C GLU A 93 12.29 -0.29 7.21
N PHE A 94 10.98 -0.04 7.15
CA PHE A 94 9.98 -1.01 7.60
C PHE A 94 10.05 -2.33 6.82
N ILE A 95 10.19 -2.27 5.49
CA ILE A 95 10.27 -3.45 4.64
C ILE A 95 11.57 -4.22 4.88
N HIS A 96 12.69 -3.52 5.11
CA HIS A 96 13.96 -4.12 5.50
C HIS A 96 13.84 -4.81 6.87
N TYR A 97 13.23 -4.13 7.85
CA TYR A 97 12.95 -4.71 9.16
C TYR A 97 12.14 -6.01 9.07
N LYS A 98 11.14 -6.08 8.17
CA LYS A 98 10.42 -7.35 7.93
C LYS A 98 11.31 -8.45 7.35
N MET A 99 12.34 -8.10 6.57
CA MET A 99 13.32 -9.08 6.10
C MET A 99 14.18 -9.60 7.26
N GLU A 100 14.69 -8.70 8.10
CA GLU A 100 15.49 -9.05 9.29
C GLU A 100 14.71 -9.91 10.29
N MET A 101 13.40 -9.71 10.40
CA MET A 101 12.51 -10.58 11.17
C MET A 101 12.35 -11.99 10.58
N GLY A 102 12.88 -12.27 9.39
CA GLY A 102 12.83 -13.58 8.75
C GLY A 102 11.44 -14.00 8.28
N VAL A 103 10.57 -13.04 7.90
CA VAL A 103 9.25 -13.40 7.36
C VAL A 103 9.40 -14.15 6.03
N SER A 104 8.43 -14.99 5.67
CA SER A 104 8.47 -15.66 4.37
C SER A 104 8.43 -14.66 3.21
N TYR A 105 8.99 -15.03 2.06
CA TYR A 105 8.92 -14.20 0.85
C TYR A 105 7.47 -13.88 0.44
N SER A 106 6.53 -14.80 0.71
CA SER A 106 5.10 -14.61 0.47
C SER A 106 4.53 -13.50 1.37
N HIS A 107 4.84 -13.54 2.68
CA HIS A 107 4.43 -12.49 3.61
C HIS A 107 5.05 -11.13 3.27
N TRP A 108 6.35 -11.11 2.95
CA TRP A 108 7.05 -9.90 2.48
C TRP A 108 6.39 -9.32 1.22
N SER A 109 6.07 -10.18 0.25
CA SER A 109 5.37 -9.79 -0.98
C SER A 109 3.96 -9.27 -0.72
N GLY A 110 3.29 -9.79 0.32
CA GLY A 110 2.08 -9.22 0.89
C GLY A 110 2.32 -7.76 1.27
N TYR A 111 3.22 -7.51 2.23
CA TYR A 111 3.50 -6.13 2.69
C TYR A 111 3.78 -5.18 1.52
N ALA A 112 4.56 -5.63 0.53
CA ALA A 112 4.83 -4.85 -0.68
C ALA A 112 3.54 -4.45 -1.43
N ALA A 113 2.58 -5.37 -1.59
CA ALA A 113 1.30 -5.10 -2.20
C ALA A 113 0.41 -4.17 -1.35
N GLU A 114 0.38 -4.38 -0.02
CA GLU A 114 -0.38 -3.54 0.90
C GLU A 114 0.14 -2.11 1.00
N LEU A 115 1.46 -1.92 1.00
CA LEU A 115 2.10 -0.60 1.00
C LEU A 115 1.94 0.10 -0.34
N GLY A 116 1.91 -0.65 -1.45
CA GLY A 116 1.48 -0.10 -2.73
C GLY A 116 0.02 0.39 -2.69
N LYS A 117 -0.86 -0.26 -1.93
CA LYS A 117 -2.24 0.24 -1.75
C LYS A 117 -2.29 1.45 -0.81
N LEU A 118 -1.43 1.52 0.20
CA LEU A 118 -1.27 2.68 1.07
C LEU A 118 -0.82 3.92 0.27
N GLU A 119 0.15 3.75 -0.62
CA GLU A 119 0.62 4.79 -1.54
C GLU A 119 -0.55 5.36 -2.36
N ASN A 120 -1.39 4.50 -2.96
CA ASN A 120 -2.59 4.95 -3.67
C ASN A 120 -3.50 5.77 -2.76
N ALA A 121 -3.74 5.29 -1.53
CA ALA A 121 -4.61 5.96 -0.58
C ALA A 121 -4.08 7.36 -0.25
N LEU A 122 -2.80 7.48 0.07
CA LEU A 122 -2.13 8.73 0.43
C LEU A 122 -2.06 9.71 -0.75
N ASN A 123 -1.72 9.23 -1.95
CA ASN A 123 -1.72 10.07 -3.16
C ASN A 123 -3.13 10.57 -3.49
N SER A 124 -4.15 9.70 -3.46
CA SER A 124 -5.54 10.11 -3.70
C SER A 124 -6.02 11.10 -2.62
N TYR A 125 -5.68 10.87 -1.36
CA TYR A 125 -6.00 11.80 -0.27
C TYR A 125 -5.31 13.15 -0.45
N SER A 126 -4.00 13.15 -0.71
CA SER A 126 -3.23 14.38 -0.95
C SER A 126 -3.82 15.19 -2.11
N SER A 127 -4.20 14.52 -3.20
CA SER A 127 -4.86 15.16 -4.33
C SER A 127 -6.25 15.72 -3.97
N ALA A 128 -7.09 14.94 -3.29
CA ALA A 128 -8.46 15.33 -2.93
C ALA A 128 -8.49 16.52 -1.96
N PHE A 129 -7.50 16.60 -1.07
CA PHE A 129 -7.40 17.64 -0.04
C PHE A 129 -6.31 18.69 -0.34
N GLN A 130 -5.76 18.71 -1.57
CA GLN A 130 -4.75 19.67 -2.03
C GLN A 130 -3.55 19.82 -1.09
N ARG A 131 -3.04 18.69 -0.57
CA ARG A 131 -1.93 18.68 0.40
C ARG A 131 -0.57 18.90 -0.24
N GLY A 132 -0.45 18.69 -1.55
CA GLY A 132 0.80 18.86 -2.30
C GLY A 132 1.84 17.76 -2.06
N ALA A 133 1.51 16.70 -1.32
CA ALA A 133 2.38 15.55 -1.09
C ALA A 133 2.24 14.53 -2.23
N ALA A 134 3.35 13.90 -2.61
CA ALA A 134 3.39 12.79 -3.55
C ALA A 134 4.23 11.64 -2.96
N TYR A 135 3.72 10.42 -3.07
CA TYR A 135 4.30 9.22 -2.47
C TYR A 135 4.70 8.22 -3.58
N ASN A 136 5.87 7.61 -3.44
CA ASN A 136 6.43 6.66 -4.41
C ASN A 136 7.07 5.44 -3.71
N PHE A 137 6.31 4.83 -2.82
CA PHE A 137 6.70 3.66 -2.03
C PHE A 137 6.94 2.43 -2.89
N ARG A 138 6.13 2.20 -3.93
CA ARG A 138 6.25 1.06 -4.82
C ARG A 138 7.61 1.00 -5.47
N ALA A 139 8.14 2.12 -5.99
CA ALA A 139 9.45 2.13 -6.61
C ALA A 139 10.54 1.70 -5.61
N ALA A 140 10.51 2.24 -4.39
CA ALA A 140 11.46 1.87 -3.35
C ALA A 140 11.36 0.38 -2.97
N ILE A 141 10.15 -0.15 -2.81
CA ILE A 141 9.94 -1.56 -2.47
C ILE A 141 10.34 -2.49 -3.63
N GLN A 142 10.10 -2.08 -4.88
CA GLN A 142 10.51 -2.85 -6.06
C GLN A 142 12.03 -2.97 -6.14
N ALA A 143 12.77 -1.93 -5.75
CA ALA A 143 14.23 -1.99 -5.70
C ALA A 143 14.76 -3.04 -4.70
N MET A 144 13.99 -3.37 -3.66
CA MET A 144 14.36 -4.36 -2.63
C MET A 144 13.96 -5.81 -2.98
N ARG A 145 13.17 -6.01 -4.04
CA ARG A 145 12.70 -7.36 -4.41
C ARG A 145 13.80 -8.38 -4.66
N PRO A 146 14.91 -8.06 -5.36
CA PRO A 146 15.96 -9.03 -5.62
C PRO A 146 16.58 -9.57 -4.33
N GLU A 147 16.81 -8.70 -3.36
CA GLU A 147 17.37 -9.02 -2.05
C GLU A 147 16.40 -9.91 -1.26
N ALA A 148 15.14 -9.48 -1.12
CA ALA A 148 14.10 -10.28 -0.47
C ALA A 148 13.89 -11.65 -1.13
N GLN A 149 14.05 -11.75 -2.45
CA GLN A 149 13.96 -13.03 -3.17
C GLN A 149 15.10 -13.99 -2.88
N ALA A 150 16.29 -13.45 -2.57
CA ALA A 150 17.50 -14.21 -2.30
C ALA A 150 17.59 -14.66 -0.84
N GLU A 151 17.15 -13.81 0.09
CA GLU A 151 17.35 -14.02 1.53
C GLU A 151 16.18 -14.71 2.23
N LEU A 152 14.94 -14.49 1.76
CA LEU A 152 13.76 -14.94 2.49
C LEU A 152 13.34 -16.36 2.10
N PRO A 153 12.89 -17.17 3.09
CA PRO A 153 12.43 -18.51 2.82
C PRO A 153 11.16 -18.51 1.97
N ARG A 154 11.08 -19.49 1.06
CA ARG A 154 9.89 -19.82 0.28
C ARG A 154 9.31 -21.10 0.86
N PHE A 155 8.10 -21.02 1.38
CA PHE A 155 7.34 -22.17 1.82
C PHE A 155 6.31 -22.48 0.74
N GLU A 156 6.25 -23.74 0.33
CA GLU A 156 5.27 -24.28 -0.63
C GLU A 156 3.89 -24.43 0.00
#